data_AF-A0A7S3RAT1-F1
#
_entry.id   AF-A0A7S3RAT1-F1
#
_cell.length_a   1.000
_cell.length_b   1.000
_cell.length_c   1.000
_cell.angle_alpha   90.00
_cell.angle_beta   90.00
_cell.angle_gamma   90.00
#
_symmetry.space_group_name_H-M   'P 1'
#
loop_
_entity.id
_entity.type
_entity.pdbx_description
1 polymer ?
#
loop_
_entity_poly.entity_id
_entity_poly.type
_entity_poly.pdbx_seq_one_letter_code
_entity_poly.pdbx_strand_id
1 'polypeptide(L)'
;PTPAPTTTAPTPEPESEPEPESEPESEPEPEPEPTSTPVSPSPSPSATCVSQEVLKCVNDYSSYWPKCDPSQSKNNAGPGGYEFGPYCNQEWTDALNEVLSDPVVGICGDADATQQFLAQVAYETGYYSTVYQPLDGGAGLIHMIPGNWPINAADMDSLWPGNDYVGKANSMGKNFFQTAQYGWRSVAAWFKRTNKVIPGCGMDLFSQSYETQTRCILSRVVNRQEAFDVVGRCMAQHPSLAQVSNVAPMPTPMPTPTPAPTTAAPTPAPTTAAPTPAPTT
;
A
#
# COMPACT_ATOMS: atom_id res chain seq x y z
N PRO A 1 -33.46 -20.90 -47.83
CA PRO A 1 -34.55 -19.93 -47.56
C PRO A 1 -34.40 -19.35 -46.15
N THR A 2 -33.78 -18.18 -46.07
CA THR A 2 -33.55 -17.44 -44.82
C THR A 2 -34.84 -16.74 -44.42
N PRO A 3 -35.38 -16.94 -43.20
CA PRO A 3 -36.60 -16.26 -42.77
C PRO A 3 -36.32 -14.76 -42.57
N ALA A 4 -37.25 -13.93 -43.07
CA ALA A 4 -37.19 -12.47 -42.96
C ALA A 4 -37.42 -12.02 -41.50
N PRO A 5 -36.76 -10.94 -41.06
CA PRO A 5 -36.94 -10.40 -39.72
C PRO A 5 -38.33 -9.77 -39.57
N THR A 6 -39.00 -10.12 -38.48
CA THR A 6 -40.31 -9.58 -38.09
C THR A 6 -40.10 -8.25 -37.38
N THR A 7 -40.59 -7.17 -37.98
CA THR A 7 -40.59 -5.82 -37.38
C THR A 7 -41.70 -5.73 -36.34
N THR A 8 -41.32 -5.62 -35.07
CA THR A 8 -42.26 -5.39 -33.97
C THR A 8 -42.56 -3.89 -33.85
N ALA A 9 -43.83 -3.54 -33.74
CA ALA A 9 -44.31 -2.17 -33.60
C ALA A 9 -43.94 -1.57 -32.22
N PRO A 10 -43.69 -0.25 -32.14
CA PRO A 10 -43.35 0.42 -30.89
C PRO A 10 -44.56 0.48 -29.94
N THR A 11 -44.33 0.05 -28.70
CA THR A 11 -45.26 0.18 -27.56
C THR A 11 -45.36 1.66 -27.15
N PRO A 12 -46.57 2.19 -26.91
CA PRO A 12 -46.75 3.58 -26.46
C PRO A 12 -46.16 3.77 -25.05
N GLU A 13 -45.44 4.89 -24.87
CA GLU A 13 -44.90 5.32 -23.58
C GLU A 13 -46.02 5.72 -22.62
N PRO A 14 -45.92 5.34 -21.33
CA PRO A 14 -46.87 5.76 -20.31
C PRO A 14 -46.73 7.25 -19.99
N GLU A 15 -47.86 7.94 -19.94
CA GLU A 15 -47.97 9.35 -19.52
C GLU A 15 -47.53 9.50 -18.06
N SER A 16 -46.70 10.51 -17.81
CA SER A 16 -46.09 10.79 -16.51
C SER A 16 -47.14 11.26 -15.50
N GLU A 17 -47.18 10.60 -14.34
CA GLU A 17 -47.99 11.02 -13.20
C GLU A 17 -47.52 12.37 -12.64
N PRO A 18 -48.44 13.19 -12.10
CA PRO A 18 -48.13 14.48 -11.50
C PRO A 18 -47.27 14.33 -10.25
N GLU A 19 -46.23 15.15 -10.16
CA GLU A 19 -45.32 15.18 -9.00
C GLU A 19 -46.04 15.68 -7.74
N PRO A 20 -45.79 15.05 -6.57
CA PRO A 20 -46.37 15.47 -5.30
C PRO A 20 -45.80 16.83 -4.85
N GLU A 21 -46.68 17.70 -4.36
CA GLU A 21 -46.34 19.01 -3.81
C GLU A 21 -45.48 18.86 -2.54
N SER A 22 -44.37 19.60 -2.50
CA SER A 22 -43.38 19.56 -1.43
C SER A 22 -43.93 20.04 -0.09
N GLU A 23 -43.76 19.23 0.95
CA GLU A 23 -44.08 19.58 2.33
C GLU A 23 -43.15 20.70 2.88
N PRO A 24 -43.62 21.51 3.84
CA PRO A 24 -42.87 22.61 4.41
C PRO A 24 -41.63 22.14 5.18
N GLU A 25 -40.47 22.69 4.82
CA GLU A 25 -39.19 22.44 5.50
C GLU A 25 -39.25 22.89 6.96
N SER A 26 -38.81 22.00 7.86
CA SER A 26 -38.73 22.27 9.30
C SER A 26 -37.54 23.18 9.60
N GLU A 27 -37.75 24.16 10.49
CA GLU A 27 -36.74 25.10 10.98
C GLU A 27 -35.55 24.35 11.62
N PRO A 28 -34.30 24.75 11.32
CA PRO A 28 -33.12 24.07 11.85
C PRO A 28 -32.95 24.32 13.36
N GLU A 29 -32.72 23.23 14.12
CA GLU A 29 -32.34 23.29 15.53
C GLU A 29 -30.98 24.01 15.72
N PRO A 30 -30.79 24.69 16.87
CA PRO A 30 -29.56 25.40 17.18
C PRO A 30 -28.36 24.46 17.30
N GLU A 31 -27.30 24.75 16.54
CA GLU A 31 -26.03 24.01 16.60
C GLU A 31 -25.40 24.08 18.00
N PRO A 32 -24.91 22.94 18.54
CA PRO A 32 -24.19 22.92 19.82
C PRO A 32 -22.85 23.65 19.72
N GLU A 33 -22.51 24.40 20.77
CA GLU A 33 -21.24 25.14 20.85
C GLU A 33 -20.02 24.22 20.71
N PRO A 34 -18.97 24.64 19.96
CA PRO A 34 -17.80 23.83 19.69
C PRO A 34 -17.01 23.56 20.97
N THR A 35 -17.05 22.33 21.45
CA THR A 35 -16.18 21.83 22.52
C THR A 35 -14.74 21.93 22.05
N SER A 36 -13.91 22.64 22.81
CA SER A 36 -12.50 22.90 22.48
C SER A 36 -11.70 21.60 22.48
N THR A 37 -11.46 21.04 21.29
CA THR A 37 -10.64 19.84 21.11
C THR A 37 -9.19 20.16 21.49
N PRO A 38 -8.52 19.33 22.31
CA PRO A 38 -7.11 19.51 22.63
C PRO A 38 -6.28 19.59 21.34
N VAL A 39 -5.50 20.66 21.21
CA VAL A 39 -4.62 20.90 20.06
C VAL A 39 -3.57 19.79 20.04
N SER A 40 -3.73 18.85 19.10
CA SER A 40 -2.75 17.79 18.86
C SER A 40 -1.41 18.44 18.48
N PRO A 41 -0.28 18.04 19.08
CA PRO A 41 1.01 18.64 18.79
C PRO A 41 1.29 18.59 17.28
N SER A 42 1.70 19.74 16.73
CA SER A 42 2.08 19.84 15.32
C SER A 42 3.14 18.78 15.02
N PRO A 43 2.91 17.88 14.04
CA PRO A 43 3.84 16.79 13.76
C PRO A 43 5.21 17.38 13.42
N SER A 44 6.26 16.85 14.05
CA SER A 44 7.64 17.13 13.66
C SER A 44 7.81 16.90 12.15
N PRO A 45 8.59 17.72 11.43
CA PRO A 45 8.79 17.55 10.01
C PRO A 45 9.30 16.13 9.73
N SER A 46 8.51 15.34 9.02
CA SER A 46 8.87 13.97 8.65
C SER A 46 10.18 13.97 7.87
N ALA A 47 11.06 13.02 8.17
CA ALA A 47 12.32 12.86 7.45
C ALA A 47 12.03 12.62 5.96
N THR A 48 12.68 13.38 5.07
CA THR A 48 12.51 13.23 3.62
C THR A 48 13.44 12.15 3.08
N CYS A 49 12.92 10.93 2.93
CA CYS A 49 13.60 9.77 2.37
C CYS A 49 13.72 9.85 0.84
N VAL A 50 12.64 10.28 0.17
CA VAL A 50 12.48 10.38 -1.29
C VAL A 50 11.92 11.75 -1.65
N SER A 51 12.54 12.46 -2.59
CA SER A 51 12.05 13.76 -3.04
C SER A 51 10.94 13.61 -4.10
N GLN A 52 10.09 14.62 -4.24
CA GLN A 52 9.08 14.64 -5.30
C GLN A 52 9.72 14.55 -6.70
N GLU A 53 10.90 15.15 -6.86
CA GLU A 53 11.64 15.12 -8.13
C GLU A 53 12.06 13.69 -8.53
N VAL A 54 12.29 12.78 -7.58
CA VAL A 54 12.49 11.35 -7.89
C VAL A 54 11.22 10.76 -8.50
N LEU A 55 10.04 10.98 -7.90
CA LEU A 55 8.78 10.42 -8.42
C LEU A 55 8.41 11.02 -9.77
N LYS A 56 8.65 12.32 -9.97
CA LYS A 56 8.52 13.01 -11.27
C LYS A 56 9.44 12.40 -12.32
N CYS A 57 10.73 12.27 -12.02
CA CYS A 57 11.69 11.67 -12.94
C CYS A 57 11.28 10.25 -13.36
N VAL A 58 10.78 9.42 -12.43
CA VAL A 58 10.32 8.06 -12.78
C VAL A 58 9.06 8.13 -13.65
N ASN A 59 8.10 8.99 -13.32
CA ASN A 59 6.86 9.13 -14.07
C ASN A 59 7.08 9.64 -15.51
N ASP A 60 8.13 10.43 -15.77
CA ASP A 60 8.51 10.86 -17.12
C ASP A 60 8.85 9.70 -18.08
N TYR A 61 9.12 8.50 -17.55
CA TYR A 61 9.30 7.29 -18.36
C TYR A 61 7.98 6.64 -18.81
N SER A 62 6.84 7.10 -18.29
CA SER A 62 5.54 6.62 -18.74
C SER A 62 5.25 7.07 -20.17
N SER A 63 5.00 6.11 -21.06
CA SER A 63 4.52 6.39 -22.42
C SER A 63 3.04 6.78 -22.48
N TYR A 64 2.30 6.65 -21.36
CA TYR A 64 0.86 6.90 -21.30
C TYR A 64 0.54 8.19 -20.54
N TRP A 65 1.21 8.46 -19.42
CA TRP A 65 0.86 9.56 -18.51
C TRP A 65 2.03 10.10 -17.67
N PRO A 66 2.98 10.82 -18.30
CA PRO A 66 4.01 11.55 -17.57
C PRO A 66 3.41 12.85 -16.99
N LYS A 67 2.59 12.72 -15.93
CA LYS A 67 2.09 13.85 -15.16
C LYS A 67 2.09 13.59 -13.66
N CYS A 68 2.62 14.57 -12.94
CA CYS A 68 2.61 14.66 -11.49
C CYS A 68 1.88 15.91 -10.97
N ASP A 69 1.39 16.76 -11.86
CA ASP A 69 0.68 18.00 -11.53
C ASP A 69 -0.61 18.13 -12.36
N PRO A 70 -1.77 18.39 -11.75
CA PRO A 70 -3.03 18.65 -12.47
C PRO A 70 -2.93 19.75 -13.55
N SER A 71 -2.00 20.70 -13.39
CA SER A 71 -1.76 21.79 -14.33
C SER A 71 -1.08 21.35 -15.64
N GLN A 72 -0.47 20.17 -15.67
CA GLN A 72 0.11 19.61 -16.89
C GLN A 72 -1.00 19.17 -17.87
N SER A 73 -0.90 19.56 -19.14
CA SER A 73 -1.81 19.15 -20.22
C SER A 73 -1.44 17.79 -20.82
N LYS A 74 -2.40 17.03 -21.38
CA LYS A 74 -2.14 15.78 -22.12
C LYS A 74 -2.98 15.71 -23.38
N ASN A 75 -2.44 14.96 -24.34
CA ASN A 75 -3.15 14.60 -25.57
C ASN A 75 -3.49 13.10 -25.63
N ASN A 76 -2.93 12.26 -24.75
CA ASN A 76 -3.22 10.84 -24.67
C ASN A 76 -4.28 10.55 -23.59
N ALA A 77 -5.35 9.84 -23.95
CA ALA A 77 -6.36 9.38 -23.00
C ALA A 77 -5.91 8.12 -22.24
N GLY A 78 -4.90 7.41 -22.77
CA GLY A 78 -4.55 6.05 -22.34
C GLY A 78 -5.56 5.01 -22.84
N PRO A 79 -5.35 3.72 -22.53
CA PRO A 79 -6.32 2.67 -22.82
C PRO A 79 -7.64 2.93 -22.07
N GLY A 80 -8.76 2.57 -22.70
CA GLY A 80 -10.09 2.79 -22.10
C GLY A 80 -10.27 2.07 -20.75
N GLY A 81 -10.89 2.76 -19.79
CA GLY A 81 -11.25 2.24 -18.48
C GLY A 81 -10.15 2.28 -17.41
N TYR A 82 -8.91 2.62 -17.77
CA TYR A 82 -7.85 2.90 -16.80
C TYR A 82 -8.06 4.28 -16.16
N GLU A 83 -7.72 4.41 -14.87
CA GLU A 83 -7.79 5.69 -14.16
C GLU A 83 -6.39 6.27 -13.95
N PHE A 84 -6.07 7.20 -14.83
CA PHE A 84 -4.81 7.93 -14.78
C PHE A 84 -4.91 9.17 -13.90
N GLY A 85 -3.83 9.50 -13.22
CA GLY A 85 -3.81 10.60 -12.26
C GLY A 85 -2.40 11.04 -11.87
N PRO A 86 -2.28 12.15 -11.11
CA PRO A 86 -1.00 12.71 -10.70
C PRO A 86 -0.42 11.99 -9.48
N TYR A 87 -0.16 10.69 -9.58
CA TYR A 87 0.26 9.83 -8.45
C TYR A 87 1.72 10.02 -7.99
N CYS A 88 2.30 11.16 -8.33
CA CYS A 88 3.66 11.61 -8.01
C CYS A 88 3.67 13.10 -7.60
N ASN A 89 2.51 13.67 -7.24
CA ASN A 89 2.42 15.01 -6.67
C ASN A 89 3.03 15.05 -5.24
N GLN A 90 2.97 16.23 -4.59
CA GLN A 90 3.54 16.39 -3.24
C GLN A 90 2.80 15.52 -2.20
N GLU A 91 1.48 15.43 -2.27
CA GLU A 91 0.68 14.59 -1.35
C GLU A 91 1.10 13.12 -1.39
N TRP A 92 1.28 12.55 -2.60
CA TRP A 92 1.79 11.18 -2.77
C TRP A 92 3.24 11.03 -2.27
N THR A 93 4.05 12.07 -2.43
CA THR A 93 5.44 12.08 -1.93
C THR A 93 5.48 12.12 -0.41
N ASP A 94 4.64 12.93 0.23
CA ASP A 94 4.58 13.05 1.69
C ASP A 94 4.10 11.75 2.31
N ALA A 95 3.04 11.15 1.76
CA ALA A 95 2.53 9.85 2.21
C ALA A 95 3.56 8.72 2.02
N LEU A 96 4.34 8.74 0.93
CA LEU A 96 5.45 7.81 0.74
C LEU A 96 6.48 7.96 1.86
N ASN A 97 6.92 9.19 2.14
CA ASN A 97 7.93 9.45 3.17
C ASN A 97 7.45 9.10 4.57
N GLU A 98 6.16 9.33 4.88
CA GLU A 98 5.54 8.85 6.11
C GLU A 98 5.69 7.34 6.24
N VAL A 99 5.36 6.58 5.19
CA VAL A 99 5.47 5.11 5.20
C VAL A 99 6.92 4.64 5.28
N LEU A 100 7.85 5.24 4.54
CA LEU A 100 9.26 4.82 4.55
C LEU A 100 9.95 5.10 5.90
N SER A 101 9.55 6.18 6.58
CA SER A 101 10.08 6.57 7.90
C SER A 101 9.34 5.93 9.08
N ASP A 102 8.14 5.39 8.87
CA ASP A 102 7.35 4.68 9.88
C ASP A 102 8.18 3.50 10.45
N PRO A 103 8.32 3.34 11.78
CA PRO A 103 9.12 2.27 12.38
C PRO A 103 8.71 0.85 11.99
N VAL A 104 7.47 0.66 11.53
CA VAL A 104 7.00 -0.64 11.02
C VAL A 104 7.74 -1.01 9.73
N VAL A 105 8.00 -0.04 8.87
CA VAL A 105 8.70 -0.22 7.59
C VAL A 105 10.19 0.07 7.76
N GLY A 106 10.53 1.28 8.21
CA GLY A 106 11.85 1.65 8.69
C GLY A 106 12.98 1.58 7.66
N ILE A 107 12.69 1.84 6.38
CA ILE A 107 13.69 1.80 5.30
C ILE A 107 14.17 3.18 4.85
N CYS A 108 13.74 4.25 5.53
CA CYS A 108 14.25 5.60 5.30
C CYS A 108 15.76 5.66 5.59
N GLY A 109 16.57 5.79 4.53
CA GLY A 109 18.03 5.75 4.60
C GLY A 109 18.66 4.48 4.02
N ASP A 110 17.87 3.44 3.75
CA ASP A 110 18.28 2.27 2.97
C ASP A 110 17.95 2.53 1.49
N ALA A 111 18.95 3.04 0.75
CA ALA A 111 18.79 3.40 -0.65
C ALA A 111 18.46 2.19 -1.53
N ASP A 112 19.03 1.02 -1.23
CA ASP A 112 18.83 -0.20 -2.03
C ASP A 112 17.42 -0.76 -1.82
N ALA A 113 16.94 -0.84 -0.57
CA ALA A 113 15.57 -1.27 -0.29
C ALA A 113 14.54 -0.29 -0.84
N THR A 114 14.82 1.02 -0.72
CA THR A 114 13.95 2.08 -1.28
C THR A 114 13.87 1.99 -2.80
N GLN A 115 15.01 1.82 -3.50
CA GLN A 115 15.03 1.63 -4.95
C GLN A 115 14.21 0.41 -5.37
N GLN A 116 14.41 -0.73 -4.70
CA GLN A 116 13.67 -1.96 -5.00
C GLN A 116 12.16 -1.77 -4.81
N PHE A 117 11.75 -1.17 -3.69
CA PHE A 117 10.35 -0.89 -3.39
C PHE A 117 9.69 0.01 -4.45
N LEU A 118 10.32 1.15 -4.77
CA LEU A 118 9.84 2.08 -5.77
C LEU A 118 9.80 1.45 -7.17
N ALA A 119 10.77 0.61 -7.52
CA ALA A 119 10.82 -0.06 -8.81
C ALA A 119 9.66 -1.07 -9.00
N GLN A 120 9.29 -1.79 -7.94
CA GLN A 120 8.11 -2.66 -7.98
C GLN A 120 6.84 -1.85 -8.22
N VAL A 121 6.65 -0.76 -7.48
CA VAL A 121 5.46 0.11 -7.63
C VAL A 121 5.44 0.80 -8.99
N ALA A 122 6.57 1.30 -9.48
CA ALA A 122 6.69 1.88 -10.81
C ALA A 122 6.28 0.86 -11.88
N TYR A 123 6.69 -0.39 -11.78
CA TYR A 123 6.26 -1.42 -12.74
C TYR A 123 4.74 -1.66 -12.68
N GLU A 124 4.16 -1.83 -11.49
CA GLU A 124 2.73 -2.10 -11.30
C GLU A 124 1.83 -0.95 -11.80
N THR A 125 2.30 0.28 -11.68
CA THR A 125 1.51 1.50 -11.95
C THR A 125 1.78 2.12 -13.32
N GLY A 126 2.62 1.49 -14.15
CA GLY A 126 3.08 2.07 -15.40
C GLY A 126 3.83 3.39 -15.18
N TYR A 127 4.77 3.38 -14.25
CA TYR A 127 5.55 4.53 -13.77
C TYR A 127 4.67 5.60 -13.12
N TYR A 128 3.95 5.26 -12.05
CA TYR A 128 3.09 6.16 -11.27
C TYR A 128 1.99 6.86 -12.09
N SER A 129 1.51 6.19 -13.14
CA SER A 129 0.57 6.75 -14.10
C SER A 129 -0.87 6.34 -13.84
N THR A 130 -1.08 5.10 -13.38
CA THR A 130 -2.39 4.52 -13.09
C THR A 130 -2.36 3.78 -11.77
N VAL A 131 -3.49 3.80 -11.06
CA VAL A 131 -3.72 2.99 -9.84
C VAL A 131 -5.01 2.19 -9.96
N TYR A 132 -5.58 2.08 -11.16
CA TYR A 132 -6.76 1.26 -11.41
C TYR A 132 -6.65 0.58 -12.77
N GLN A 133 -7.03 -0.69 -12.81
CA GLN A 133 -7.11 -1.47 -14.03
C GLN A 133 -8.51 -2.10 -14.16
N PRO A 134 -9.23 -1.84 -15.26
CA PRO A 134 -10.62 -2.25 -15.40
C PRO A 134 -10.80 -3.74 -15.65
N LEU A 135 -9.77 -4.45 -16.14
CA LEU A 135 -9.87 -5.84 -16.59
C LEU A 135 -10.32 -6.80 -15.46
N ASP A 136 -9.88 -6.54 -14.24
CA ASP A 136 -10.17 -7.34 -13.05
C ASP A 136 -10.60 -6.47 -11.85
N GLY A 137 -10.82 -5.18 -12.09
CA GLY A 137 -11.17 -4.20 -11.06
C GLY A 137 -10.06 -3.96 -10.04
N GLY A 138 -8.82 -4.33 -10.36
CA GLY A 138 -7.67 -4.12 -9.49
C GLY A 138 -7.41 -2.65 -9.23
N ALA A 139 -7.05 -2.32 -7.99
CA ALA A 139 -6.77 -0.95 -7.56
C ALA A 139 -5.54 -0.88 -6.64
N GLY A 140 -4.91 0.29 -6.61
CA GLY A 140 -3.77 0.61 -5.75
C GLY A 140 -2.43 0.71 -6.48
N LEU A 141 -1.40 1.02 -5.70
CA LEU A 141 -0.01 1.15 -6.15
C LEU A 141 0.69 -0.21 -6.36
N ILE A 142 0.11 -1.28 -5.83
CA ILE A 142 0.30 -2.63 -6.35
C ILE A 142 -1.04 -3.01 -6.94
N HIS A 143 -1.04 -3.56 -8.16
CA HIS A 143 -2.25 -4.04 -8.80
C HIS A 143 -2.89 -5.14 -7.94
N MET A 144 -3.87 -4.76 -7.12
CA MET A 144 -4.50 -5.64 -6.15
C MET A 144 -5.97 -5.84 -6.51
N ILE A 145 -6.32 -7.09 -6.83
CA ILE A 145 -7.69 -7.48 -7.15
C ILE A 145 -8.63 -7.37 -5.92
N PRO A 146 -9.94 -7.14 -6.12
CA PRO A 146 -10.89 -6.94 -5.02
C PRO A 146 -10.91 -8.05 -3.95
N GLY A 147 -10.69 -9.30 -4.34
CA GLY A 147 -10.65 -10.43 -3.40
C GLY A 147 -9.56 -10.34 -2.34
N ASN A 148 -8.50 -9.56 -2.58
CA ASN A 148 -7.40 -9.37 -1.65
C ASN A 148 -7.54 -8.14 -0.76
N TRP A 149 -8.48 -7.22 -1.05
CA TRP A 149 -8.64 -5.97 -0.32
C TRP A 149 -8.91 -6.18 1.18
N PRO A 150 -9.84 -7.07 1.61
CA PRO A 150 -10.09 -7.26 3.04
C PRO A 150 -8.87 -7.85 3.77
N ILE A 151 -8.10 -8.72 3.11
CA ILE A 151 -6.90 -9.33 3.68
C ILE A 151 -5.80 -8.29 3.86
N ASN A 152 -5.59 -7.45 2.84
CA ASN A 152 -4.61 -6.36 2.91
C ASN A 152 -4.98 -5.35 4.00
N ALA A 153 -6.22 -4.88 4.03
CA ALA A 153 -6.70 -3.94 5.04
C ALA A 153 -6.58 -4.51 6.47
N ALA A 154 -6.88 -5.81 6.66
CA ALA A 154 -6.69 -6.46 7.95
C ALA A 154 -5.21 -6.57 8.36
N ASP A 155 -4.31 -6.82 7.40
CA ASP A 155 -2.87 -6.77 7.66
C ASP A 155 -2.40 -5.34 7.96
N MET A 156 -2.97 -4.30 7.32
CA MET A 156 -2.72 -2.89 7.67
C MET A 156 -3.17 -2.58 9.11
N ASP A 157 -4.34 -3.06 9.55
CA ASP A 157 -4.80 -2.88 10.94
C ASP A 157 -3.89 -3.58 11.94
N SER A 158 -3.33 -4.74 11.58
CA SER A 158 -2.36 -5.43 12.43
C SER A 158 -1.01 -4.72 12.50
N LEU A 159 -0.61 -4.01 11.44
CA LEU A 159 0.66 -3.27 11.36
C LEU A 159 0.57 -1.89 12.02
N TRP A 160 -0.57 -1.22 11.85
CA TRP A 160 -0.84 0.12 12.38
C TRP A 160 -2.18 0.13 13.13
N PRO A 161 -2.22 -0.37 14.37
CA PRO A 161 -3.45 -0.53 15.12
C PRO A 161 -4.16 0.81 15.38
N GLY A 162 -5.50 0.75 15.46
CA GLY A 162 -6.34 1.91 15.78
C GLY A 162 -6.82 2.73 14.58
N ASN A 163 -6.58 2.28 13.35
CA ASN A 163 -6.93 3.03 12.13
C ASN A 163 -8.21 2.56 11.42
N ASP A 164 -8.73 1.37 11.74
CA ASP A 164 -9.90 0.74 11.11
C ASP A 164 -9.82 0.72 9.57
N TYR A 165 -8.69 0.23 9.06
CA TYR A 165 -8.49 0.12 7.62
C TYR A 165 -9.50 -0.84 6.99
N VAL A 166 -9.88 -1.93 7.67
CA VAL A 166 -10.93 -2.83 7.17
C VAL A 166 -12.25 -2.09 6.99
N GLY A 167 -12.72 -1.33 7.99
CA GLY A 167 -13.94 -0.53 7.87
C GLY A 167 -13.85 0.50 6.75
N LYS A 168 -12.73 1.23 6.65
CA LYS A 168 -12.48 2.21 5.59
C LYS A 168 -12.46 1.56 4.20
N ALA A 169 -11.74 0.47 4.02
CA ALA A 169 -11.69 -0.26 2.74
C ALA A 169 -13.07 -0.78 2.32
N ASN A 170 -13.87 -1.29 3.27
CA ASN A 170 -15.25 -1.73 2.98
C ASN A 170 -16.15 -0.56 2.57
N SER A 171 -16.02 0.60 3.20
CA SER A 171 -16.84 1.79 2.91
C SER A 171 -16.45 2.48 1.61
N MET A 172 -15.15 2.57 1.30
CA MET A 172 -14.63 3.32 0.16
C MET A 172 -14.40 2.45 -1.08
N GLY A 173 -14.31 1.12 -0.93
CA GLY A 173 -14.00 0.19 -2.01
C GLY A 173 -12.64 0.50 -2.64
N LYS A 174 -12.57 0.53 -3.97
CA LYS A 174 -11.32 0.85 -4.70
C LYS A 174 -10.72 2.19 -4.30
N ASN A 175 -11.56 3.19 -4.01
CA ASN A 175 -11.11 4.55 -3.71
C ASN A 175 -10.17 4.57 -2.49
N PHE A 176 -10.33 3.65 -1.55
CA PHE A 176 -9.39 3.48 -0.44
C PHE A 176 -7.95 3.35 -0.96
N PHE A 177 -7.71 2.41 -1.86
CA PHE A 177 -6.39 2.11 -2.41
C PHE A 177 -5.87 3.18 -3.38
N GLN A 178 -6.72 4.09 -3.84
CA GLN A 178 -6.39 5.17 -4.77
C GLN A 178 -6.12 6.51 -4.10
N THR A 179 -6.12 6.56 -2.76
CA THR A 179 -5.70 7.75 -1.99
C THR A 179 -4.24 7.63 -1.59
N ALA A 180 -3.52 8.76 -1.51
CA ALA A 180 -2.10 8.77 -1.18
C ALA A 180 -1.81 8.11 0.18
N GLN A 181 -2.58 8.48 1.20
CA GLN A 181 -2.42 8.00 2.57
C GLN A 181 -2.55 6.48 2.69
N TYR A 182 -3.57 5.88 2.07
CA TYR A 182 -3.84 4.45 2.20
C TYR A 182 -3.12 3.62 1.14
N GLY A 183 -2.90 4.18 -0.05
CA GLY A 183 -2.22 3.51 -1.16
C GLY A 183 -0.83 3.02 -0.76
N TRP A 184 0.03 3.92 -0.26
CA TRP A 184 1.39 3.53 0.17
C TRP A 184 1.40 2.57 1.36
N ARG A 185 0.52 2.77 2.35
CA ARG A 185 0.40 1.85 3.49
C ARG A 185 -0.08 0.46 3.05
N SER A 186 -0.97 0.38 2.07
CA SER A 186 -1.41 -0.88 1.44
C SER A 186 -0.24 -1.62 0.77
N VAL A 187 0.62 -0.92 0.02
CA VAL A 187 1.85 -1.52 -0.57
C VAL A 187 2.78 -2.05 0.53
N ALA A 188 3.02 -1.24 1.57
CA ALA A 188 3.87 -1.66 2.68
C ALA A 188 3.28 -2.88 3.42
N ALA A 189 1.96 -2.93 3.62
CA ALA A 189 1.29 -4.11 4.18
C ALA A 189 1.44 -5.34 3.27
N TRP A 190 1.40 -5.16 1.94
CA TRP A 190 1.69 -6.24 1.00
C TRP A 190 3.10 -6.78 1.17
N PHE A 191 4.09 -5.89 1.21
CA PHE A 191 5.49 -6.25 1.39
C PHE A 191 5.74 -6.94 2.73
N LYS A 192 5.09 -6.50 3.81
CA LYS A 192 5.27 -7.10 5.14
C LYS A 192 4.55 -8.42 5.33
N ARG A 193 3.29 -8.55 4.85
CA ARG A 193 2.38 -9.62 5.29
C ARG A 193 1.44 -10.13 4.21
N THR A 194 0.79 -9.26 3.42
CA THR A 194 -0.30 -9.69 2.53
C THR A 194 0.17 -10.59 1.40
N ASN A 195 1.45 -10.51 1.01
CA ASN A 195 2.02 -11.39 -0.02
C ASN A 195 1.84 -12.90 0.26
N LYS A 196 1.46 -13.31 1.48
CA LYS A 196 1.00 -14.68 1.83
C LYS A 196 -0.16 -15.22 0.99
N VAL A 197 -0.93 -14.36 0.32
CA VAL A 197 -1.99 -14.80 -0.61
C VAL A 197 -1.43 -15.53 -1.84
N ILE A 198 -0.13 -15.40 -2.11
CA ILE A 198 0.59 -16.14 -3.13
C ILE A 198 1.30 -17.34 -2.48
N PRO A 199 1.08 -18.58 -2.96
CA PRO A 199 1.77 -19.76 -2.43
C PRO A 199 3.30 -19.62 -2.45
N GLY A 200 3.96 -19.95 -1.33
CA GLY A 200 5.41 -19.83 -1.18
C GLY A 200 5.91 -18.40 -0.95
N CYS A 201 5.01 -17.48 -0.58
CA CYS A 201 5.30 -16.15 -0.06
C CYS A 201 4.83 -16.06 1.41
N GLY A 202 4.62 -14.87 1.95
CA GLY A 202 4.30 -14.62 3.37
C GLY A 202 5.51 -14.24 4.20
N MET A 203 6.42 -13.48 3.61
CA MET A 203 7.66 -13.01 4.22
C MET A 203 7.79 -11.50 4.09
N ASP A 204 8.68 -10.90 4.88
CA ASP A 204 9.00 -9.49 4.76
C ASP A 204 9.83 -9.26 3.48
N LEU A 205 9.18 -8.74 2.45
CA LEU A 205 9.76 -8.50 1.14
C LEU A 205 10.82 -7.38 1.15
N PHE A 206 10.83 -6.50 2.14
CA PHE A 206 11.87 -5.47 2.27
C PHE A 206 13.26 -6.08 2.52
N SER A 207 13.34 -7.29 3.08
CA SER A 207 14.61 -8.00 3.32
C SER A 207 14.91 -9.07 2.26
N GLN A 208 14.11 -9.17 1.20
CA GLN A 208 14.29 -10.18 0.15
C GLN A 208 14.93 -9.59 -1.10
N SER A 209 15.45 -10.47 -1.97
CA SER A 209 15.95 -10.07 -3.29
C SER A 209 14.84 -9.49 -4.17
N TYR A 210 15.20 -8.59 -5.09
CA TYR A 210 14.28 -8.01 -6.06
C TYR A 210 13.53 -9.06 -6.91
N GLU A 211 14.18 -10.18 -7.21
CA GLU A 211 13.53 -11.33 -7.88
C GLU A 211 12.45 -11.96 -6.99
N THR A 212 12.72 -12.14 -5.71
CA THR A 212 11.75 -12.68 -4.74
C THR A 212 10.57 -11.72 -4.56
N GLN A 213 10.84 -10.42 -4.47
CA GLN A 213 9.78 -9.39 -4.44
C GLN A 213 8.89 -9.51 -5.68
N THR A 214 9.48 -9.59 -6.86
CA THR A 214 8.75 -9.73 -8.13
C THR A 214 7.85 -10.96 -8.13
N ARG A 215 8.39 -12.13 -7.74
CA ARG A 215 7.63 -13.37 -7.64
C ARG A 215 6.46 -13.24 -6.67
N CYS A 216 6.66 -12.60 -5.53
CA CYS A 216 5.65 -12.43 -4.48
C CYS A 216 4.71 -11.23 -4.67
N ILE A 217 4.79 -10.55 -5.81
CA ILE A 217 3.79 -9.57 -6.24
C ILE A 217 2.93 -10.13 -7.38
N LEU A 218 3.52 -10.78 -8.38
CA LEU A 218 2.78 -11.29 -9.55
C LEU A 218 2.45 -12.80 -9.55
N SER A 219 2.88 -13.55 -8.53
CA SER A 219 2.86 -15.02 -8.52
C SER A 219 3.70 -15.67 -9.64
N ARG A 220 4.56 -14.89 -10.31
CA ARG A 220 5.49 -15.34 -11.36
C ARG A 220 6.67 -14.38 -11.45
N VAL A 221 7.80 -14.87 -11.97
CA VAL A 221 8.96 -14.02 -12.25
C VAL A 221 8.80 -13.39 -13.63
N VAL A 222 8.81 -12.06 -13.68
CA VAL A 222 8.93 -11.28 -14.93
C VAL A 222 10.15 -10.39 -14.81
N ASN A 223 10.78 -10.05 -15.93
CA ASN A 223 11.89 -9.11 -15.89
C ASN A 223 11.37 -7.70 -15.56
N ARG A 224 11.76 -7.16 -14.40
CA ARG A 224 11.47 -5.79 -13.96
C ARG A 224 12.73 -4.91 -13.86
N GLN A 225 13.80 -5.31 -14.57
CA GLN A 225 15.08 -4.63 -14.52
C GLN A 225 14.99 -3.21 -15.08
N GLU A 226 14.19 -2.98 -16.11
CA GLU A 226 13.99 -1.64 -16.68
C GLU A 226 13.49 -0.65 -15.61
N ALA A 227 12.42 -0.99 -14.89
CA ALA A 227 11.91 -0.16 -13.81
C ALA A 227 12.94 0.03 -12.69
N PHE A 228 13.69 -1.02 -12.35
CA PHE A 228 14.77 -0.94 -11.37
C PHE A 228 15.87 0.06 -11.77
N ASP A 229 16.31 0.00 -13.02
CA ASP A 229 17.37 0.87 -13.55
C ASP A 229 16.88 2.32 -13.68
N VAL A 230 15.63 2.53 -14.07
CA VAL A 230 14.98 3.85 -14.14
C VAL A 230 14.94 4.50 -12.76
N VAL A 231 14.42 3.79 -11.76
CA VAL A 231 14.33 4.31 -10.39
C VAL A 231 15.72 4.62 -9.83
N GLY A 232 16.68 3.71 -10.01
CA GLY A 232 18.06 3.93 -9.56
C GLY A 232 18.69 5.18 -10.17
N ARG A 233 18.48 5.42 -11.47
CA ARG A 233 18.95 6.62 -12.15
C ARG A 233 18.29 7.88 -11.60
N CYS A 234 16.98 7.87 -11.40
CA CYS A 234 16.25 9.02 -10.85
C CYS A 234 16.66 9.34 -9.42
N MET A 235 16.86 8.33 -8.58
CA MET A 235 17.38 8.51 -7.22
C MET A 235 18.80 9.09 -7.21
N ALA A 236 19.66 8.66 -8.14
CA ALA A 236 21.02 9.20 -8.28
C ALA A 236 21.05 10.65 -8.78
N GLN A 237 20.10 11.05 -9.64
CA GLN A 237 19.99 12.43 -10.16
C GLN A 237 19.40 13.40 -9.13
N HIS A 238 18.55 12.91 -8.23
CA HIS A 238 17.84 13.70 -7.22
C HIS A 238 18.10 13.16 -5.81
N PRO A 239 19.36 13.20 -5.32
CA PRO A 239 19.71 12.65 -4.01
C PRO A 239 18.90 13.33 -2.90
N SER A 240 18.35 12.54 -1.98
CA SER A 240 17.61 13.10 -0.85
C SER A 240 18.56 13.72 0.16
N LEU A 241 18.14 14.83 0.77
CA LEU A 241 18.96 15.56 1.74
C LEU A 241 19.11 14.81 3.08
N ALA A 242 18.39 13.70 3.29
CA ALA A 242 18.40 12.95 4.55
C ALA A 242 19.73 12.22 4.83
N GLN A 243 20.66 12.15 3.88
CA GLN A 243 21.94 11.47 4.10
C GLN A 243 23.00 12.27 4.87
N VAL A 244 22.73 13.49 5.34
CA VAL A 244 23.65 14.20 6.25
C VAL A 244 23.31 13.93 7.72
N SER A 245 22.85 12.73 8.06
CA SER A 245 23.01 12.27 9.43
C SER A 245 24.45 11.79 9.57
N ASN A 246 25.32 12.75 9.86
CA ASN A 246 26.66 12.52 10.39
C ASN A 246 26.47 11.88 11.78
N VAL A 247 25.94 10.65 11.82
CA VAL A 247 25.91 9.83 13.02
C VAL A 247 27.39 9.59 13.30
N ALA A 248 27.94 10.40 14.20
CA ALA A 248 29.25 10.16 14.76
C ALA A 248 29.33 8.67 15.09
N PRO A 249 30.39 7.96 14.67
CA PRO A 249 30.49 6.52 14.84
C PRO A 249 30.06 6.19 16.25
N MET A 250 28.96 5.43 16.36
CA MET A 250 28.43 4.99 17.63
C MET A 250 29.62 4.42 18.40
N PRO A 251 29.96 4.96 19.59
CA PRO A 251 31.14 4.51 20.31
C PRO A 251 31.03 2.99 20.43
N THR A 252 32.06 2.29 19.98
CA THR A 252 32.12 0.83 19.99
C THR A 252 31.62 0.38 21.36
N PRO A 253 30.52 -0.41 21.44
CA PRO A 253 30.02 -0.83 22.73
C PRO A 253 31.16 -1.51 23.46
N MET A 254 31.47 -0.99 24.65
CA MET A 254 32.46 -1.58 25.53
C MET A 254 32.12 -3.07 25.65
N PRO A 255 33.10 -3.99 25.47
CA PRO A 255 32.80 -5.42 25.42
C PRO A 255 32.00 -5.81 26.65
N THR A 256 30.77 -6.28 26.42
CA THR A 256 29.93 -6.85 27.46
C THR A 256 30.74 -7.97 28.12
N PRO A 257 30.97 -7.94 29.44
CA PRO A 257 31.73 -8.98 30.11
C PRO A 257 31.10 -10.33 29.81
N THR A 258 31.90 -11.25 29.26
CA THR A 258 31.49 -12.63 28.99
C THR A 258 30.93 -13.21 30.29
N PRO A 259 29.65 -13.63 30.33
CA PRO A 259 29.10 -14.28 31.51
C PRO A 259 29.93 -15.54 31.81
N ALA A 260 30.37 -15.67 33.05
CA ALA A 260 31.11 -16.84 33.51
C ALA A 260 30.30 -18.12 33.21
N PRO A 261 30.97 -19.23 32.83
CA PRO A 261 30.28 -20.48 32.52
C PRO A 261 29.42 -20.90 33.72
N THR A 262 28.11 -20.83 33.55
CA THR A 262 27.16 -21.32 34.54
C THR A 262 27.20 -22.84 34.45
N THR A 263 27.70 -23.47 35.50
CA THR A 263 27.71 -24.93 35.67
C THR A 263 26.29 -25.45 35.51
N ALA A 264 26.08 -26.31 34.51
CA ALA A 264 24.79 -26.95 34.27
C ALA A 264 24.33 -27.70 35.53
N ALA A 265 23.11 -27.40 35.98
CA ALA A 265 22.48 -28.16 37.04
C ALA A 265 22.27 -29.61 36.58
N PRO A 266 22.48 -30.61 37.47
CA PRO A 266 22.37 -32.01 37.13
C PRO A 266 20.94 -32.34 36.64
N THR A 267 20.88 -33.03 35.51
CA THR A 267 19.63 -33.57 34.93
C THR A 267 18.90 -34.44 35.97
N PRO A 268 17.62 -34.15 36.28
CA PRO A 268 16.85 -35.00 37.19
C PRO A 268 16.71 -36.41 36.63
N ALA A 269 16.90 -37.40 37.51
CA ALA A 269 16.80 -38.81 37.17
C ALA A 269 15.39 -39.15 36.64
N PRO A 270 15.27 -40.08 35.67
CA PRO A 270 14.00 -40.50 35.13
C PRO A 270 13.11 -41.06 36.24
N THR A 271 11.94 -40.43 36.43
CA THR A 271 10.92 -40.91 37.35
C THR A 271 10.22 -42.10 36.71
N THR A 272 10.47 -43.29 37.26
CA THR A 272 9.80 -44.54 36.87
C THR A 272 8.28 -44.40 37.05
N ALA A 273 7.54 -44.60 35.96
CA ALA A 273 6.09 -44.59 35.97
C ALA A 273 5.55 -45.73 36.86
N ALA A 274 4.57 -45.40 37.71
CA ALA A 274 3.87 -46.37 38.55
C ALA A 274 3.03 -47.34 37.68
N PRO A 275 2.96 -48.63 38.04
CA PRO A 275 2.22 -49.62 37.27
C PRO A 275 0.71 -49.37 37.34
N THR A 276 0.07 -49.44 36.17
CA THR A 276 -1.38 -49.38 35.99
C THR A 276 -2.06 -50.56 36.70
N PRO A 277 -3.05 -50.34 37.59
CA PRO A 277 -3.80 -51.42 38.22
C PRO A 277 -4.65 -52.19 37.19
N ALA A 278 -4.67 -53.51 37.34
CA ALA A 278 -5.42 -54.43 36.49
C ALA A 278 -6.94 -54.27 36.67
N PRO A 279 -7.73 -54.47 35.61
CA PRO A 279 -9.19 -54.38 35.68
C PRO A 279 -9.77 -55.51 36.55
N THR A 280 -10.64 -55.14 37.47
CA THR A 280 -11.42 -56.07 38.29
C THR A 280 -12.65 -56.52 37.49
N THR A 281 -12.84 -57.84 37.42
CA THR A 281 -13.98 -58.54 36.79
C THR A 281 -15.30 -58.29 37.49
#